data_AF-A0A9D6Z797-F1
#
_entry.id   AF-A0A9D6Z797-F1
#
_cell.length_a   1.000
_cell.length_b   1.000
_cell.length_c   1.000
_cell.angle_alpha   90.00
_cell.angle_beta   90.00
_cell.angle_gamma   90.00
#
_symmetry.space_group_name_H-M   'P 1'
#
loop_
_entity.id
_entity.type
_entity.pdbx_description
1 polymer ?
#
loop_
_entity_poly.entity_id
_entity_poly.type
_entity_poly.pdbx_seq_one_letter_code
_entity_poly.pdbx_strand_id
1 'polypeptide(L)'
;MSMPILALCRTQKAIAAVVFAGFVTGTFVPYLVFGSGPDDPSCGRFDYSRQCDLSPTLFLIVDVVIAVLLAILFHYLSNRNQKRLDQIIASQEALRNRRMDYAAQHLKQLFQLTLFTMSVTKRSLAHYNLTVGLPDDEKPLWMRSVTLSELRRDEAKLGRVLQSVRSLLTAANDVLDPDMVNRVDGVCNYLGEISVEQNADGTMEFPKYDVCRMKVNYLIELLQTYSRETRSFKDIVEEPYGNSPVESEPDLAEEVKH
;
A
#
# COMPACT_ATOMS: atom_id res chain seq x y z
N MET A 1 -9.38 12.21 5.17
CA MET A 1 -10.82 11.91 5.30
C MET A 1 -11.06 11.33 6.69
N SER A 2 -11.48 12.16 7.64
CA SER A 2 -11.44 11.89 9.08
C SER A 2 -12.84 11.96 9.70
N MET A 3 -13.74 11.04 9.37
CA MET A 3 -14.98 10.82 10.14
C MET A 3 -15.51 9.38 9.98
N PRO A 4 -15.19 8.47 10.93
CA PRO A 4 -16.12 7.37 11.22
C PRO A 4 -16.50 7.24 12.71
N ILE A 5 -15.74 7.84 13.63
CA ILE A 5 -15.88 7.56 15.08
C ILE A 5 -17.13 8.21 15.69
N LEU A 6 -17.49 9.43 15.24
CA LEU A 6 -18.63 10.18 15.77
C LEU A 6 -19.99 9.59 15.34
N ALA A 7 -20.06 9.03 14.13
CA ALA A 7 -21.24 8.35 13.62
C ALA A 7 -21.49 7.01 14.34
N LEU A 8 -20.42 6.26 14.63
CA LEU A 8 -20.50 4.97 15.34
C LEU A 8 -20.91 5.14 16.81
N CYS A 9 -20.43 6.20 17.48
CA CYS A 9 -20.87 6.53 18.84
C CYS A 9 -22.35 6.95 18.91
N ARG A 10 -22.88 7.62 17.88
CA ARG A 10 -24.30 8.01 17.81
C ARG A 10 -25.20 6.79 17.61
N THR A 11 -24.80 5.83 16.78
CA THR A 11 -25.56 4.58 16.57
C THR A 11 -25.54 3.67 17.79
N GLN A 12 -24.43 3.58 18.54
CA GLN A 12 -24.41 2.79 19.77
C GLN A 12 -25.33 3.34 20.87
N LYS A 13 -25.39 4.68 21.06
CA LYS A 13 -26.33 5.30 22.00
C LYS A 13 -27.79 5.10 21.57
N ALA A 14 -28.06 5.12 20.26
CA ALA A 14 -29.38 4.83 19.72
C ALA A 14 -29.78 3.36 19.93
N ILE A 15 -28.88 2.41 19.71
CA ILE A 15 -29.14 0.98 19.95
C ILE A 15 -29.40 0.71 21.43
N ALA A 16 -28.60 1.29 22.33
CA ALA A 16 -28.83 1.17 23.77
C ALA A 16 -30.18 1.78 24.19
N ALA A 17 -30.55 2.93 23.62
CA ALA A 17 -31.85 3.55 23.87
C ALA A 17 -33.02 2.71 23.33
N VAL A 18 -32.87 2.07 22.17
CA VAL A 18 -33.89 1.19 21.58
C VAL A 18 -34.04 -0.11 22.38
N VAL A 19 -32.94 -0.72 22.83
CA VAL A 19 -32.99 -1.91 23.70
C VAL A 19 -33.59 -1.57 25.06
N PHE A 20 -33.23 -0.41 25.64
CA PHE A 20 -33.83 0.08 26.88
C PHE A 20 -35.33 0.38 26.70
N ALA A 21 -35.71 1.08 25.62
CA ALA A 21 -37.11 1.35 25.30
C ALA A 21 -37.88 0.05 25.10
N GLY A 22 -37.34 -0.92 24.36
CA GLY A 22 -37.93 -2.23 24.13
C GLY A 22 -38.10 -3.03 25.42
N PHE A 23 -37.09 -3.04 26.30
CA PHE A 23 -37.16 -3.69 27.62
C PHE A 23 -38.22 -3.02 28.50
N VAL A 24 -38.19 -1.69 28.61
CA VAL A 24 -39.18 -0.92 29.39
C VAL A 24 -40.59 -1.14 28.83
N THR A 25 -40.82 -1.04 27.52
CA THR A 25 -42.15 -1.32 26.96
C THR A 25 -42.57 -2.78 27.14
N GLY A 26 -41.62 -3.73 27.03
CA GLY A 26 -41.88 -5.16 27.13
C GLY A 26 -42.21 -5.62 28.54
N THR A 27 -41.70 -4.94 29.58
CA THR A 27 -42.00 -5.27 30.99
C THR A 27 -43.07 -4.36 31.58
N PHE A 28 -43.06 -3.07 31.26
CA PHE A 28 -43.96 -2.06 31.83
C PHE A 28 -45.38 -2.13 31.25
N VAL A 29 -45.56 -2.45 29.96
CA VAL A 29 -46.88 -2.51 29.34
C VAL A 29 -47.67 -3.73 29.82
N PRO A 30 -47.12 -4.96 29.86
CA PRO A 30 -47.83 -6.10 30.47
C PRO A 30 -48.11 -5.89 31.95
N TYR A 31 -47.24 -5.17 32.66
CA TYR A 31 -47.42 -4.84 34.07
C TYR A 31 -48.57 -3.83 34.32
N LEU A 32 -48.77 -2.84 33.45
CA LEU A 32 -49.91 -1.91 33.55
C LEU A 32 -51.24 -2.55 33.12
N VAL A 33 -51.19 -3.50 32.18
CA VAL A 33 -52.39 -4.11 31.57
C VAL A 33 -52.83 -5.40 32.28
N PHE A 34 -51.88 -6.21 32.76
CA PHE A 34 -52.11 -7.52 33.38
C PHE A 34 -51.58 -7.63 34.82
N GLY A 35 -50.94 -6.59 35.36
CA GLY A 35 -50.61 -6.51 36.78
C GLY A 35 -51.90 -6.46 37.59
N SER A 36 -52.32 -7.63 38.07
CA SER A 36 -53.58 -7.87 38.76
C SER A 36 -53.79 -6.87 39.89
N GLY A 37 -54.98 -6.28 39.93
CA GLY A 37 -55.52 -5.74 41.17
C GLY A 37 -55.49 -6.86 42.23
N PRO A 38 -55.26 -6.52 43.51
CA PRO A 38 -55.08 -7.50 44.56
C PRO A 38 -56.28 -8.47 44.59
N ASP A 39 -56.00 -9.76 44.73
CA ASP A 39 -57.04 -10.81 44.84
C ASP A 39 -57.92 -10.63 46.10
N ASP A 40 -57.46 -9.81 47.07
CA ASP A 40 -58.21 -9.40 48.25
C ASP A 40 -58.50 -7.88 48.26
N PRO A 41 -59.77 -7.45 48.48
CA PRO A 41 -60.18 -6.04 48.43
C PRO A 41 -59.63 -5.17 49.57
N SER A 42 -58.95 -5.76 50.55
CA SER A 42 -58.32 -5.06 51.69
C SER A 42 -56.83 -4.75 51.50
N CYS A 43 -56.17 -5.30 50.49
CA CYS A 43 -54.75 -5.02 50.24
C CYS A 43 -54.60 -3.75 49.38
N GLY A 44 -53.91 -2.73 49.88
CA GLY A 44 -53.58 -1.55 49.09
C GLY A 44 -52.49 -1.84 48.05
N ARG A 45 -52.46 -1.08 46.94
CA ARG A 45 -51.43 -1.19 45.87
C ARG A 45 -49.97 -1.01 46.35
N PHE A 46 -49.79 -0.54 47.59
CA PHE A 46 -48.50 -0.29 48.23
C PHE A 46 -48.38 -0.92 49.63
N ASP A 47 -49.32 -1.79 50.02
CA ASP A 47 -49.36 -2.31 51.38
C ASP A 47 -48.49 -3.56 51.56
N TYR A 48 -47.77 -3.64 52.68
CA TYR A 48 -46.78 -4.67 52.98
C TYR A 48 -47.27 -5.52 54.16
N SER A 49 -47.99 -6.61 53.89
CA SER A 49 -48.51 -7.55 54.90
C SER A 49 -48.10 -8.98 54.58
N ARG A 50 -47.94 -9.84 55.59
CA ARG A 50 -47.68 -11.29 55.40
C ARG A 50 -48.85 -12.05 54.75
N GLN A 51 -50.03 -11.44 54.69
CA GLN A 51 -51.24 -12.00 54.10
C GLN A 51 -51.48 -11.52 52.66
N CYS A 52 -50.78 -10.48 52.20
CA CYS A 52 -50.83 -10.02 50.82
C CYS A 52 -49.57 -10.51 50.11
N ASP A 53 -49.70 -11.06 48.90
CA ASP A 53 -48.54 -11.41 48.08
C ASP A 53 -47.67 -10.17 47.80
N LEU A 54 -46.37 -10.40 47.63
CA LEU A 54 -45.35 -9.38 47.40
C LEU A 54 -45.85 -8.37 46.34
N SER A 55 -45.97 -7.09 46.73
CA SER A 55 -46.67 -6.12 45.88
C SER A 55 -46.05 -6.06 44.47
N PRO A 56 -46.86 -6.00 43.40
CA PRO A 56 -46.36 -5.92 42.03
C PRO A 56 -45.34 -4.77 41.83
N THR A 57 -45.46 -3.68 42.60
CA THR A 57 -44.58 -2.51 42.48
C THR A 57 -43.14 -2.81 42.92
N LEU A 58 -42.94 -3.79 43.79
CA LEU A 58 -41.61 -4.25 44.17
C LEU A 58 -40.90 -4.97 43.01
N PHE A 59 -41.61 -5.81 42.24
CA PHE A 59 -41.03 -6.52 41.11
C PHE A 59 -40.51 -5.57 40.03
N LEU A 60 -41.22 -4.46 39.78
CA LEU A 60 -40.78 -3.43 38.83
C LEU A 60 -39.49 -2.74 39.30
N ILE A 61 -39.36 -2.45 40.60
CA ILE A 61 -38.13 -1.88 41.17
C ILE A 61 -36.97 -2.86 40.98
N VAL A 62 -37.20 -4.16 41.21
CA VAL A 62 -36.20 -5.21 40.99
C VAL A 62 -35.77 -5.29 39.52
N ASP A 63 -36.72 -5.25 38.58
CA ASP A 63 -36.42 -5.29 37.13
C ASP A 63 -35.62 -4.06 36.66
N VAL A 64 -35.92 -2.86 37.18
CA VAL A 64 -35.15 -1.64 36.89
C VAL A 64 -33.73 -1.76 37.42
N VAL A 65 -33.55 -2.28 38.64
CA VAL A 65 -32.21 -2.52 39.21
C VAL A 65 -31.41 -3.50 38.35
N ILE A 66 -32.02 -4.61 37.91
CA ILE A 66 -31.38 -5.58 37.02
C ILE A 66 -31.02 -4.94 35.68
N ALA A 67 -31.91 -4.15 35.09
CA ALA A 67 -31.65 -3.46 33.82
C ALA A 67 -30.49 -2.47 33.92
N VAL A 68 -30.40 -1.70 35.01
CA VAL A 68 -29.28 -0.77 35.26
C VAL A 68 -27.96 -1.54 35.43
N LEU A 69 -27.96 -2.64 36.18
CA LEU A 69 -26.78 -3.48 36.35
C LEU A 69 -26.31 -4.09 35.01
N LEU A 70 -27.24 -4.59 34.20
CA LEU A 70 -26.95 -5.09 32.85
C LEU A 70 -26.42 -3.99 31.94
N ALA A 71 -27.00 -2.78 31.99
CA ALA A 71 -26.53 -1.64 31.21
C ALA A 71 -25.09 -1.24 31.58
N ILE A 72 -24.75 -1.22 32.88
CA ILE A 72 -23.39 -0.96 33.34
C ILE A 72 -22.43 -2.06 32.87
N LEU A 73 -22.83 -3.33 32.98
CA LEU A 73 -22.03 -4.47 32.53
C LEU A 73 -21.75 -4.40 31.02
N PHE A 74 -22.78 -4.15 30.21
CA PHE A 74 -22.62 -4.00 28.76
C PHE A 74 -21.78 -2.79 28.39
N HIS A 75 -21.92 -1.66 29.10
CA HIS A 75 -21.07 -0.50 28.88
C HIS A 75 -19.60 -0.81 29.17
N TYR A 76 -19.32 -1.52 30.26
CA TYR A 76 -17.97 -1.96 30.62
C TYR A 76 -17.39 -2.91 29.56
N LEU A 77 -18.15 -3.92 29.13
CA LEU A 77 -17.73 -4.87 28.10
C LEU A 77 -17.49 -4.17 26.74
N SER A 78 -18.37 -3.27 26.35
CA SER A 78 -18.24 -2.49 25.11
C SER A 78 -16.99 -1.61 25.12
N ASN A 79 -16.75 -0.87 26.21
CA ASN A 79 -15.57 0.00 26.32
C ASN A 79 -14.26 -0.81 26.29
N ARG A 80 -14.23 -1.98 26.95
CA ARG A 80 -13.08 -2.88 26.89
C ARG A 80 -12.83 -3.41 25.48
N ASN A 81 -13.89 -3.77 24.76
CA ASN A 81 -13.78 -4.25 23.38
C ASN A 81 -13.34 -3.14 22.42
N GLN A 82 -13.85 -1.91 22.58
CA GLN A 82 -13.43 -0.75 21.80
C GLN A 82 -11.93 -0.47 21.97
N LYS A 83 -11.43 -0.43 23.22
CA LYS A 83 -9.99 -0.22 23.47
C LYS A 83 -9.12 -1.29 22.82
N ARG A 84 -9.56 -2.55 22.79
CA ARG A 84 -8.84 -3.63 22.12
C ARG A 84 -8.83 -3.45 20.60
N LEU A 85 -9.96 -3.06 20.01
CA LEU A 85 -10.04 -2.77 18.58
C LEU A 85 -9.12 -1.60 18.20
N ASP A 86 -9.12 -0.52 18.97
CA ASP A 86 -8.25 0.63 18.74
C ASP A 86 -6.77 0.24 18.81
N GLN A 87 -6.38 -0.60 19.76
CA GLN A 87 -5.02 -1.13 19.85
C GLN A 87 -4.63 -1.97 18.64
N ILE A 88 -5.54 -2.84 18.17
CA ILE A 88 -5.31 -3.66 16.97
C ILE A 88 -5.15 -2.76 15.74
N ILE A 89 -6.03 -1.78 15.56
CA ILE A 89 -5.98 -0.83 14.45
C ILE A 89 -4.66 -0.05 14.48
N ALA A 90 -4.27 0.51 15.63
CA ALA A 90 -3.02 1.25 15.77
C ALA A 90 -1.78 0.36 15.48
N SER A 91 -1.83 -0.91 15.89
CA SER A 91 -0.75 -1.87 15.61
C SER A 91 -0.65 -2.21 14.12
N GLN A 92 -1.79 -2.38 13.44
CA GLN A 92 -1.84 -2.65 12.01
C GLN A 92 -1.39 -1.43 11.20
N GLU A 93 -1.80 -0.23 11.61
CA GLU A 93 -1.36 1.00 10.96
C GLU A 93 0.15 1.19 11.12
N ALA A 94 0.72 0.93 12.29
CA ALA A 94 2.16 0.96 12.50
C ALA A 94 2.91 -0.06 11.63
N LEU A 95 2.39 -1.28 11.48
CA LEU A 95 2.96 -2.29 10.59
C LEU A 95 2.88 -1.87 9.11
N ARG A 96 1.73 -1.33 8.68
CA ARG A 96 1.54 -0.80 7.32
C ARG A 96 2.56 0.29 7.02
N ASN A 97 2.73 1.24 7.94
CA ASN A 97 3.68 2.34 7.80
C ASN A 97 5.12 1.85 7.65
N ARG A 98 5.53 0.86 8.44
CA ARG A 98 6.87 0.24 8.32
C ARG A 98 7.06 -0.47 6.98
N ARG A 99 6.04 -1.17 6.48
CA ARG A 99 6.08 -1.80 5.16
C ARG A 99 6.22 -0.76 4.04
N MET A 100 5.53 0.37 4.16
CA MET A 100 5.64 1.48 3.22
C MET A 100 7.06 2.05 3.17
N ASP A 101 7.62 2.37 4.34
CA ASP A 101 8.97 2.89 4.47
C ASP A 101 10.02 1.93 3.87
N TYR A 102 9.87 0.64 4.17
CA TYR A 102 10.73 -0.41 3.64
C TYR A 102 10.60 -0.53 2.11
N ALA A 103 9.36 -0.56 1.59
CA ALA A 103 9.11 -0.68 0.16
C ALA A 103 9.69 0.50 -0.63
N ALA A 104 9.47 1.74 -0.17
CA ALA A 104 9.98 2.94 -0.84
C ALA A 104 11.53 2.95 -0.89
N GLN A 105 12.19 2.61 0.23
CA GLN A 105 13.65 2.54 0.28
C GLN A 105 14.23 1.41 -0.56
N HIS A 106 13.61 0.24 -0.48
CA HIS A 106 14.10 -0.94 -1.17
C HIS A 106 13.88 -0.82 -2.68
N LEU A 107 12.75 -0.24 -3.13
CA LEU A 107 12.54 0.12 -4.54
C LEU A 107 13.63 1.07 -5.03
N LYS A 108 13.96 2.12 -4.25
CA LYS A 108 15.02 3.06 -4.62
C LYS A 108 16.37 2.35 -4.82
N GLN A 109 16.74 1.45 -3.90
CA GLN A 109 17.97 0.68 -4.00
C GLN A 109 17.97 -0.26 -5.23
N LEU A 110 16.85 -0.91 -5.51
CA LEU A 110 16.72 -1.79 -6.68
C LEU A 110 16.81 -1.01 -8.00
N PHE A 111 16.26 0.19 -8.09
CA PHE A 111 16.41 1.03 -9.27
C PHE A 111 17.82 1.59 -9.45
N GLN A 112 18.51 1.95 -8.35
CA GLN A 112 19.93 2.30 -8.41
C GLN A 112 20.77 1.12 -8.90
N LEU A 113 20.47 -0.10 -8.42
CA LEU A 113 21.11 -1.32 -8.89
C LEU A 113 20.81 -1.58 -10.37
N THR A 114 19.59 -1.30 -10.82
CA THR A 114 19.17 -1.42 -12.23
C THR A 114 19.98 -0.48 -13.13
N LEU A 115 20.18 0.78 -12.74
CA LEU A 115 21.05 1.70 -13.49
C LEU A 115 22.49 1.22 -13.55
N PHE A 116 23.01 0.72 -12.43
CA PHE A 116 24.37 0.20 -12.35
C PHE A 116 24.54 -1.01 -13.28
N THR A 117 23.64 -2.00 -13.23
CA THR A 117 23.70 -3.19 -14.09
C THR A 117 23.51 -2.85 -15.56
N MET A 118 22.62 -1.90 -15.90
CA MET A 118 22.51 -1.39 -17.27
C MET A 118 23.82 -0.77 -17.75
N SER A 119 24.47 0.05 -16.93
CA SER A 119 25.75 0.70 -17.27
C SER A 119 26.86 -0.32 -17.49
N VAL A 120 26.92 -1.36 -16.65
CA VAL A 120 27.84 -2.50 -16.82
C VAL A 120 27.55 -3.23 -18.13
N THR A 121 26.28 -3.50 -18.44
CA THR A 121 25.88 -4.16 -19.69
C THR A 121 26.30 -3.35 -20.91
N LYS A 122 26.12 -2.02 -20.90
CA LYS A 122 26.60 -1.13 -21.97
C LYS A 122 28.12 -1.20 -22.15
N ARG A 123 28.87 -1.28 -21.05
CA ARG A 123 30.33 -1.46 -21.10
C ARG A 123 30.73 -2.82 -21.67
N SER A 124 30.09 -3.90 -21.25
CA SER A 124 30.33 -5.26 -21.77
C SER A 124 30.02 -5.35 -23.27
N LEU A 125 29.00 -4.63 -23.73
CA LEU A 125 28.63 -4.52 -25.14
C LEU A 125 29.68 -3.75 -25.96
N ALA A 126 30.20 -2.64 -25.43
CA ALA A 126 31.33 -1.94 -26.06
C ALA A 126 32.56 -2.84 -26.18
N HIS A 127 32.89 -3.63 -25.15
CA HIS A 127 33.97 -4.61 -25.21
C HIS A 127 33.72 -5.69 -26.27
N TYR A 128 32.50 -6.21 -26.38
CA TYR A 128 32.15 -7.16 -27.44
C TYR A 128 32.34 -6.55 -28.84
N ASN A 129 31.84 -5.34 -29.08
CA ASN A 129 31.95 -4.68 -30.39
C ASN A 129 33.41 -4.40 -30.77
N LEU A 130 34.26 -4.03 -29.82
CA LEU A 130 35.71 -3.92 -30.05
C LEU A 130 36.30 -5.26 -30.51
N THR A 131 35.89 -6.39 -29.92
CA THR A 131 36.36 -7.70 -30.36
C THR A 131 35.84 -8.13 -31.73
N VAL A 132 34.65 -7.68 -32.12
CA VAL A 132 34.08 -7.96 -33.45
C VAL A 132 34.79 -7.14 -34.54
N GLY A 133 35.17 -5.89 -34.25
CA GLY A 133 35.86 -5.00 -35.19
C GLY A 133 37.34 -5.32 -35.44
N LEU A 134 37.94 -6.27 -34.70
CA LEU A 134 39.32 -6.71 -34.94
C LEU A 134 39.46 -7.51 -36.25
N PRO A 135 40.54 -7.27 -37.03
CA PRO A 135 40.84 -8.04 -38.24
C PRO A 135 41.10 -9.52 -37.92
N ASP A 136 40.71 -10.42 -38.84
CA ASP A 136 40.69 -11.87 -38.60
C ASP A 136 42.07 -12.49 -38.28
N ASP A 137 43.17 -11.87 -38.73
CA ASP A 137 44.54 -12.33 -38.48
C ASP A 137 44.99 -12.19 -37.01
N GLU A 138 44.34 -11.32 -36.23
CA GLU A 138 44.64 -11.06 -34.80
C GLU A 138 43.57 -11.62 -33.85
N LYS A 139 42.59 -12.37 -34.37
CA LYS A 139 41.33 -12.67 -33.68
C LYS A 139 41.30 -14.06 -33.06
N PRO A 140 41.55 -14.21 -31.74
CA PRO A 140 41.23 -15.45 -31.06
C PRO A 140 39.71 -15.67 -31.03
N LEU A 141 39.22 -16.68 -31.76
CA LEU A 141 37.80 -17.09 -31.77
C LEU A 141 37.21 -17.28 -30.35
N TRP A 142 38.04 -17.70 -29.40
CA TRP A 142 37.65 -17.86 -28.00
C TRP A 142 37.27 -16.53 -27.33
N MET A 143 37.91 -15.41 -27.69
CA MET A 143 37.68 -14.10 -27.05
C MET A 143 36.29 -13.55 -27.37
N ARG A 144 35.79 -13.78 -28.59
CA ARG A 144 34.41 -13.44 -28.97
C ARG A 144 33.39 -14.25 -28.17
N SER A 145 33.67 -15.54 -27.92
CA SER A 145 32.78 -16.39 -27.12
C SER A 145 32.75 -15.98 -25.64
N VAL A 146 33.91 -15.62 -25.08
CA VAL A 146 34.03 -15.16 -23.69
C VAL A 146 33.27 -13.85 -23.49
N THR A 147 33.54 -12.83 -24.31
CA THR A 147 32.86 -11.53 -24.21
C THR A 147 31.35 -11.62 -24.42
N LEU A 148 30.89 -12.48 -25.33
CA LEU A 148 29.45 -12.75 -25.52
C LEU A 148 28.84 -13.43 -24.29
N SER A 149 29.55 -14.37 -23.66
CA SER A 149 29.09 -15.04 -22.44
C SER A 149 29.01 -14.07 -21.26
N GLU A 150 29.97 -13.14 -21.14
CA GLU A 150 29.97 -12.07 -20.13
C GLU A 150 28.80 -11.13 -20.34
N LEU A 151 28.54 -10.70 -21.57
CA LEU A 151 27.40 -9.85 -21.90
C LEU A 151 26.07 -10.51 -21.53
N ARG A 152 25.85 -11.77 -21.92
CA ARG A 152 24.64 -12.52 -21.55
C ARG A 152 24.50 -12.70 -20.04
N ARG A 153 25.62 -12.89 -19.34
CA ARG A 153 25.62 -12.96 -17.87
C ARG A 153 25.21 -11.64 -17.24
N ASP A 154 25.65 -10.51 -17.78
CA ASP A 154 25.28 -9.18 -17.30
C ASP A 154 23.82 -8.83 -17.62
N GLU A 155 23.33 -9.17 -18.81
CA GLU A 155 21.91 -9.08 -19.18
C GLU A 155 21.04 -9.93 -18.24
N ALA A 156 21.45 -11.16 -17.93
CA ALA A 156 20.76 -12.02 -16.97
C ALA A 156 20.80 -11.47 -15.53
N LYS A 157 21.78 -10.65 -15.15
CA LYS A 157 21.75 -9.91 -13.87
C LYS A 157 20.69 -8.82 -13.90
N LEU A 158 20.58 -8.06 -15.00
CA LEU A 158 19.55 -7.03 -15.16
C LEU A 158 18.13 -7.63 -15.05
N GLY A 159 17.88 -8.74 -15.76
CA GLY A 159 16.60 -9.46 -15.67
C GLY A 159 16.24 -9.93 -14.26
N ARG A 160 17.24 -10.39 -13.48
CA ARG A 160 17.04 -10.77 -12.07
C ARG A 160 16.68 -9.58 -11.19
N VAL A 161 17.35 -8.44 -11.36
CA VAL A 161 17.04 -7.22 -10.60
C VAL A 161 15.62 -6.74 -10.91
N LEU A 162 15.21 -6.75 -12.18
CA LEU A 162 13.84 -6.42 -12.58
C LEU A 162 12.81 -7.37 -11.96
N GLN A 163 13.12 -8.67 -11.88
CA GLN A 163 12.26 -9.63 -11.21
C GLN A 163 12.14 -9.34 -9.70
N SER A 164 13.23 -8.92 -9.04
CA SER A 164 13.19 -8.48 -7.65
C SER A 164 12.32 -7.23 -7.46
N VAL A 165 12.36 -6.27 -8.40
CA VAL A 165 11.47 -5.10 -8.38
C VAL A 165 10.01 -5.53 -8.48
N ARG A 166 9.65 -6.37 -9.45
CA ARG A 166 8.27 -6.88 -9.62
C ARG A 166 7.77 -7.64 -8.40
N SER A 167 8.63 -8.47 -7.80
CA SER A 167 8.30 -9.19 -6.57
C SER A 167 8.04 -8.25 -5.40
N LEU A 168 8.87 -7.21 -5.23
CA LEU A 168 8.68 -6.21 -4.18
C LEU A 168 7.40 -5.40 -4.42
N LEU A 169 7.14 -5.01 -5.66
CA LEU A 169 5.95 -4.27 -6.06
C LEU A 169 4.67 -5.07 -5.74
N THR A 170 4.67 -6.36 -6.04
CA THR A 170 3.56 -7.26 -5.74
C THR A 170 3.34 -7.40 -4.23
N ALA A 171 4.42 -7.48 -3.45
CA ALA A 171 4.37 -7.58 -2.00
C ALA A 171 3.98 -6.26 -1.30
N ALA A 172 4.15 -5.12 -1.96
CA ALA A 172 3.88 -3.80 -1.43
C ALA A 172 2.64 -3.12 -2.06
N ASN A 173 1.88 -3.86 -2.90
CA ASN A 173 0.72 -3.33 -3.62
C ASN A 173 -0.45 -2.93 -2.70
N ASP A 174 -0.51 -3.49 -1.48
CA ASP A 174 -1.50 -3.14 -0.46
C ASP A 174 -1.15 -1.85 0.32
N VAL A 175 0.09 -1.38 0.20
CA VAL A 175 0.62 -0.26 0.99
C VAL A 175 1.06 0.93 0.14
N LEU A 176 1.56 0.70 -1.07
CA LEU A 176 1.97 1.75 -1.99
C LEU A 176 0.77 2.38 -2.71
N ASP A 177 0.92 3.65 -3.09
CA ASP A 177 -0.08 4.33 -3.90
C ASP A 177 -0.22 3.65 -5.28
N PRO A 178 -1.46 3.45 -5.76
CA PRO A 178 -1.69 2.75 -7.03
C PRO A 178 -1.03 3.46 -8.22
N ASP A 179 -0.95 4.79 -8.18
CA ASP A 179 -0.27 5.57 -9.23
C ASP A 179 1.24 5.29 -9.26
N MET A 180 1.88 5.15 -8.08
CA MET A 180 3.28 4.77 -7.99
C MET A 180 3.49 3.36 -8.55
N VAL A 181 2.61 2.43 -8.18
CA VAL A 181 2.66 1.04 -8.65
C VAL A 181 2.56 0.99 -10.17
N ASN A 182 1.61 1.70 -10.77
CA ASN A 182 1.43 1.76 -12.21
C ASN A 182 2.63 2.38 -12.93
N ARG A 183 3.21 3.47 -12.39
CA ARG A 183 4.41 4.11 -12.95
C ARG A 183 5.62 3.17 -12.91
N VAL A 184 5.83 2.47 -11.79
CA VAL A 184 6.92 1.50 -11.63
C VAL A 184 6.73 0.30 -12.57
N ASP A 185 5.52 -0.27 -12.64
CA ASP A 185 5.25 -1.41 -13.51
C ASP A 185 5.42 -1.07 -14.99
N GLY A 186 4.97 0.12 -15.42
CA GLY A 186 5.16 0.60 -16.79
C GLY A 186 6.64 0.70 -17.19
N VAL A 187 7.51 1.18 -16.29
CA VAL A 187 8.96 1.20 -16.52
C VAL A 187 9.56 -0.20 -16.50
N CYS A 188 9.12 -1.08 -15.59
CA CYS A 188 9.59 -2.47 -15.55
C CYS A 188 9.21 -3.26 -16.82
N ASN A 189 8.03 -3.03 -17.38
CA ASN A 189 7.58 -3.66 -18.62
C ASN A 189 8.40 -3.13 -19.80
N TYR A 190 8.61 -1.82 -19.89
CA TYR A 190 9.49 -1.23 -20.89
C TYR A 190 10.93 -1.78 -20.80
N LEU A 191 11.50 -1.92 -19.60
CA LEU A 191 12.84 -2.50 -19.42
C LEU A 191 12.88 -4.01 -19.73
N GLY A 192 11.77 -4.72 -19.51
CA GLY A 192 11.67 -6.16 -19.78
C GLY A 192 11.57 -6.50 -21.27
N GLU A 193 11.04 -5.58 -22.07
CA GLU A 193 10.94 -5.72 -23.53
C GLU A 193 12.26 -5.45 -24.25
N ILE A 194 13.28 -4.92 -23.55
CA ILE A 194 14.52 -4.52 -24.19
C ILE A 194 15.59 -5.59 -24.00
N SER A 195 15.88 -6.28 -25.09
CA SER A 195 17.01 -7.18 -25.25
C SER A 195 18.16 -6.50 -25.99
N VAL A 196 19.37 -7.03 -25.82
CA VAL A 196 20.49 -6.67 -26.69
C VAL A 196 20.22 -7.24 -28.09
N GLU A 197 20.21 -6.38 -29.11
CA GLU A 197 19.99 -6.79 -30.51
C GLU A 197 21.32 -6.95 -31.25
N GLN A 198 21.37 -7.88 -32.21
CA GLN A 198 22.53 -8.07 -33.07
C GLN A 198 22.29 -7.37 -34.40
N ASN A 199 23.18 -6.43 -34.74
CA ASN A 199 23.18 -5.72 -36.01
C ASN A 199 23.67 -6.62 -37.15
N ALA A 200 23.37 -6.25 -38.40
CA ALA A 200 23.77 -7.00 -39.60
C ALA A 200 25.30 -7.19 -39.71
N ASP A 201 26.07 -6.25 -39.14
CA ASP A 201 27.54 -6.27 -39.10
C ASP A 201 28.11 -7.21 -38.01
N GLY A 202 27.23 -7.93 -37.29
CA GLY A 202 27.58 -8.86 -36.22
C GLY A 202 27.92 -8.20 -34.88
N THR A 203 27.91 -6.86 -34.81
CA THR A 203 27.98 -6.05 -33.59
C THR A 203 26.67 -6.15 -32.82
N MET A 204 26.72 -5.89 -31.51
CA MET A 204 25.55 -5.86 -30.64
C MET A 204 25.24 -4.42 -30.23
N GLU A 205 23.96 -4.09 -30.10
CA GLU A 205 23.51 -2.75 -29.71
C GLU A 205 22.44 -2.81 -28.62
N PHE A 206 22.40 -1.77 -27.78
CA PHE A 206 21.34 -1.55 -26.81
C PHE A 206 20.52 -0.32 -27.26
N PRO A 207 19.60 -0.48 -28.22
CA PRO A 207 19.00 0.63 -28.98
C PRO A 207 18.19 1.63 -28.14
N LYS A 208 17.76 1.25 -26.94
CA LYS A 208 16.93 2.08 -26.04
C LYS A 208 17.59 2.40 -24.70
N TYR A 209 18.92 2.28 -24.61
CA TYR A 209 19.66 2.49 -23.37
C TYR A 209 19.39 3.87 -22.74
N ASP A 210 19.48 4.95 -23.51
CA ASP A 210 19.37 6.32 -22.98
C ASP A 210 17.96 6.64 -22.49
N VAL A 211 16.94 6.18 -23.21
CA VAL A 211 15.52 6.31 -22.80
C VAL A 211 15.26 5.51 -21.51
N CYS A 212 15.79 4.29 -21.41
CA CYS A 212 15.68 3.49 -20.18
C CYS A 212 16.37 4.19 -19.01
N ARG A 213 17.59 4.69 -19.22
CA ARG A 213 18.35 5.40 -18.20
C ARG A 213 17.57 6.61 -17.69
N MET A 214 16.97 7.38 -18.59
CA MET A 214 16.13 8.52 -18.24
C MET A 214 14.90 8.10 -17.42
N LYS A 215 14.17 7.07 -17.86
CA LYS A 215 12.98 6.56 -17.14
C LYS A 215 13.33 6.02 -15.74
N VAL A 216 14.44 5.31 -15.61
CA VAL A 216 14.89 4.79 -14.31
C VAL A 216 15.37 5.93 -13.40
N ASN A 217 16.07 6.94 -13.94
CA ASN A 217 16.44 8.14 -13.18
C ASN A 217 15.21 8.89 -12.66
N TYR A 218 14.18 9.07 -13.50
CA TYR A 218 12.92 9.68 -13.10
C TYR A 218 12.27 8.94 -11.92
N LEU A 219 12.24 7.59 -11.96
CA LEU A 219 11.72 6.81 -10.83
C LEU A 219 12.57 6.95 -9.57
N ILE A 220 13.89 7.05 -9.69
CA ILE A 220 14.76 7.30 -8.54
C ILE A 220 14.48 8.66 -7.92
N GLU A 221 14.30 9.70 -8.74
CA GLU A 221 13.91 11.03 -8.27
C GLU A 221 12.55 11.01 -7.60
N LEU A 222 11.57 10.32 -8.20
CA LEU A 222 10.23 10.19 -7.64
C LEU A 222 10.27 9.49 -6.27
N LEU A 223 11.03 8.40 -6.15
CA LEU A 223 11.23 7.69 -4.89
C LEU A 223 12.05 8.50 -3.87
N GLN A 224 12.86 9.46 -4.30
CA GLN A 224 13.55 10.41 -3.41
C GLN A 224 12.59 11.43 -2.80
N THR A 225 11.49 11.78 -3.48
CA THR A 225 10.49 12.70 -2.93
C THR A 225 9.69 12.11 -1.76
N TYR A 226 9.84 10.80 -1.50
CA TYR A 226 9.15 10.11 -0.42
C TYR A 226 9.43 10.75 0.94
N SER A 227 8.39 11.30 1.56
CA SER A 227 8.45 11.84 2.91
C SER A 227 7.94 10.81 3.91
N ARG A 228 8.77 10.45 4.90
CA ARG A 228 8.36 9.55 6.00
C ARG A 228 7.28 10.15 6.91
N GLU A 229 7.17 11.47 6.95
CA GLU A 229 6.23 12.19 7.81
C GLU A 229 4.82 12.19 7.23
N THR A 230 4.71 12.49 5.94
CA THR A 230 3.42 12.52 5.22
C THR A 230 3.07 11.18 4.57
N ARG A 231 4.06 10.27 4.44
CA ARG A 231 3.96 8.98 3.76
C ARG A 231 3.30 9.11 2.39
N SER A 232 3.75 10.13 1.67
CA SER A 232 3.29 10.47 0.34
C SER A 232 4.49 10.78 -0.53
N PHE A 233 4.32 10.55 -1.83
CA PHE A 233 5.24 10.99 -2.84
C PHE A 233 4.81 12.39 -3.29
N LYS A 234 5.78 13.31 -3.48
CA LYS A 234 5.46 14.59 -4.11
C LYS A 234 5.49 14.36 -5.60
N ASP A 235 4.48 14.85 -6.30
CA ASP A 235 4.57 14.92 -7.75
C ASP A 235 5.76 15.80 -8.13
N ILE A 236 6.65 15.22 -8.91
CA ILE A 236 7.63 16.01 -9.66
C ILE A 236 6.78 16.77 -10.67
N VAL A 237 6.78 18.10 -10.60
CA VAL A 237 6.16 18.94 -11.62
C VAL A 237 6.78 18.51 -12.95
N GLU A 238 5.96 17.92 -13.83
CA GLU A 238 6.34 17.67 -15.21
C GLU A 238 6.58 19.04 -15.85
N GLU A 239 7.81 19.55 -15.76
CA GLU A 239 8.26 20.38 -16.86
C GLU A 239 8.23 19.46 -18.08
N PRO A 240 7.50 19.84 -19.15
CA PRO A 240 7.49 19.06 -20.36
C PRO A 240 8.93 19.03 -20.82
N TYR A 241 9.57 17.87 -20.71
CA TYR A 241 10.85 17.63 -21.36
C TYR A 241 10.59 17.88 -22.84
N GLY A 242 10.95 19.10 -23.26
CA GLY A 242 10.73 19.58 -24.59
C GLY A 242 11.36 18.60 -25.56
N ASN A 243 10.68 18.43 -26.68
CA ASN A 243 11.30 17.97 -27.91
C ASN A 243 12.57 18.79 -28.12
N SER A 244 13.72 18.30 -27.70
CA SER A 244 14.98 18.77 -28.25
C SER A 244 15.02 18.24 -29.67
N PRO A 245 14.98 19.12 -30.69
CA PRO A 245 15.33 18.68 -32.02
C PRO A 245 16.76 18.21 -31.94
N VAL A 246 17.03 17.09 -32.61
CA VAL A 246 18.36 16.68 -33.01
C VAL A 246 18.96 17.87 -33.78
N GLU A 247 19.69 18.75 -33.08
CA GLU A 247 20.61 19.68 -33.72
C GLU A 247 21.79 18.84 -34.18
N SER A 248 21.71 18.49 -35.46
CA SER A 248 22.82 18.11 -36.32
C SER A 248 24.05 18.98 -36.02
N GLU A 249 25.14 18.32 -35.60
CA GLU A 249 26.51 18.81 -35.81
C GLU A 249 26.63 19.35 -37.25
N PRO A 250 27.10 20.60 -37.47
CA PRO A 250 27.57 20.98 -38.77
C PRO A 250 29.00 20.45 -38.95
N ASP A 251 29.17 19.61 -39.96
CA ASP A 251 30.44 19.22 -40.57
C ASP A 251 31.39 20.41 -40.70
N LEU A 252 32.46 20.39 -39.92
CA LEU A 252 33.58 21.33 -40.08
C LEU A 252 34.64 20.67 -40.96
N ALA A 253 34.32 20.55 -42.24
CA ALA A 253 35.24 20.07 -43.26
C ALA A 253 34.99 20.74 -44.62
N GLU A 254 35.20 22.06 -44.71
CA GLU A 254 35.68 22.66 -45.96
C GLU A 254 36.25 24.07 -45.73
N GLU A 255 37.24 24.42 -46.56
CA GLU A 255 37.87 25.73 -46.73
C GLU A 255 38.99 26.17 -45.76
N VAL A 256 40.21 25.67 -46.01
CA VAL A 256 41.37 26.57 -46.15
C VAL A 256 42.11 26.22 -47.44
N LYS A 257 41.73 26.92 -48.51
CA LYS A 257 42.59 27.24 -49.65
C LYS A 257 42.47 28.74 -49.89
N HIS A 258 43.47 29.49 -49.46
CA HIS A 258 44.05 30.63 -50.16
C HIS A 258 45.42 30.94 -49.59
#